data_AF-Q44128-F1
#
_entry.id   AF-Q44128-F1
#
_cell.length_a   1.000
_cell.length_b   1.000
_cell.length_c   1.000
_cell.angle_alpha   90.00
_cell.angle_beta   90.00
_cell.angle_gamma   90.00
#
_symmetry.space_group_name_H-M   'P 1'
#
loop_
_entity.id
_entity.type
_entity.pdbx_description
1 polymer ?
#
loop_
_entity_poly.entity_id
_entity_poly.type
_entity_poly.pdbx_seq_one_letter_code
_entity_poly.pdbx_strand_id
1 'polypeptide(L)'
;MNKAPSKRGSCSGWSPAVARRNMRFLWSVENDKLDGVGFSLTFTVQTCPETAKDWSRLVDRLSVALMRGTKVSPSAMRLHWVTEWQKRGVPHLHGAVYFAQEAVEAAGGPSAMEHRLVAVWTHLAASYGSQKWSQTVKHIYDALGWSQYVAKHAARGARHIQRSSHCLPSGWQGQTGRMWDKSGVWPVAEALKFEFGNMAAYAAFRRLMRSYSKAQARVEMNAARSALVQAQGQAGGGTARPTHSLPLSSPNPARKTMPVRERAQSGSAVGQPKAVSRVRSAARGVSYTRRMLKCPDAKISAFRGMSRWAPAAVIRGMVQNLWDRGLDVAECISDA
;
A
#
# COMPACT_ATOMS: atom_id res chain seq x y z
N MET A 1 -23.74 -13.28 -15.30
CA MET A 1 -23.84 -11.80 -15.13
C MET A 1 -25.18 -11.46 -14.52
N ASN A 2 -25.22 -10.55 -13.54
CA ASN A 2 -26.48 -10.13 -12.92
C ASN A 2 -27.19 -9.15 -13.88
N LYS A 3 -28.31 -9.56 -14.47
CA LYS A 3 -28.96 -8.86 -15.60
C LYS A 3 -29.64 -7.53 -15.22
N ALA A 4 -29.78 -7.24 -13.93
CA ALA A 4 -30.31 -5.97 -13.44
C ALA A 4 -29.67 -5.61 -12.07
N PRO A 5 -28.49 -4.98 -12.03
CA PRO A 5 -27.95 -4.47 -10.78
C PRO A 5 -28.86 -3.35 -10.25
N SER A 6 -29.23 -3.42 -8.97
CA SER A 6 -29.99 -2.36 -8.31
C SER A 6 -29.27 -1.01 -8.41
N LYS A 7 -30.04 0.10 -8.46
CA LYS A 7 -29.48 1.45 -8.39
C LYS A 7 -28.54 1.51 -7.18
N ARG A 8 -27.28 1.90 -7.41
CA ARG A 8 -26.26 2.03 -6.36
C ARG A 8 -26.80 2.98 -5.28
N GLY A 9 -26.96 2.48 -4.05
CA GLY A 9 -27.33 3.29 -2.89
C GLY A 9 -26.27 4.36 -2.57
N SER A 10 -26.63 5.32 -1.72
CA SER A 10 -25.73 6.36 -1.23
C SER A 10 -24.50 5.74 -0.55
N CYS A 11 -23.31 6.27 -0.85
CA CYS A 11 -22.05 5.69 -0.39
C CYS A 11 -21.69 6.21 1.02
N SER A 12 -22.30 5.60 2.04
CA SER A 12 -22.07 5.87 3.48
C SER A 12 -20.78 5.22 4.02
N GLY A 13 -19.66 5.51 3.36
CA GLY A 13 -18.34 4.96 3.68
C GLY A 13 -17.79 4.03 2.60
N TRP A 14 -16.47 3.92 2.52
CA TRP A 14 -15.83 3.00 1.58
C TRP A 14 -15.86 1.57 2.09
N SER A 15 -16.64 0.72 1.42
CA SER A 15 -16.80 -0.67 1.83
C SER A 15 -15.52 -1.50 1.62
N PRO A 16 -15.31 -2.59 2.41
CA PRO A 16 -14.24 -3.54 2.17
C PRO A 16 -14.24 -4.12 0.75
N ALA A 17 -15.41 -4.18 0.09
CA ALA A 17 -15.51 -4.60 -1.31
C ALA A 17 -14.83 -3.64 -2.28
N VAL A 18 -14.93 -2.32 -2.04
CA VAL A 18 -14.24 -1.30 -2.86
C VAL A 18 -12.73 -1.43 -2.73
N ALA A 19 -12.22 -1.62 -1.51
CA ALA A 19 -10.79 -1.87 -1.28
C ALA A 19 -10.29 -3.15 -1.96
N ARG A 20 -11.06 -4.24 -1.90
CA ARG A 20 -10.74 -5.49 -2.62
C ARG A 20 -10.70 -5.28 -4.14
N ARG A 21 -11.62 -4.50 -4.71
CA ARG A 21 -11.61 -4.18 -6.15
C ARG A 21 -10.35 -3.42 -6.56
N ASN A 22 -9.92 -2.45 -5.75
CA ASN A 22 -8.65 -1.75 -5.98
C ASN A 22 -7.48 -2.73 -5.97
N MET A 23 -7.38 -3.57 -4.94
CA MET A 23 -6.32 -4.58 -4.85
C MET A 23 -6.32 -5.56 -6.02
N ARG A 24 -7.50 -6.02 -6.47
CA ARG A 24 -7.62 -6.91 -7.64
C ARG A 24 -7.10 -6.25 -8.91
N PHE A 25 -7.44 -4.97 -9.13
CA PHE A 25 -6.90 -4.22 -10.25
C PHE A 25 -5.36 -4.12 -10.16
N LEU A 26 -4.81 -3.75 -9.01
CA LEU A 26 -3.36 -3.66 -8.84
C LEU A 26 -2.66 -5.01 -9.04
N TRP A 27 -3.33 -6.12 -8.68
CA TRP A 27 -2.81 -7.47 -8.92
C TRP A 27 -2.91 -7.92 -10.37
N SER A 28 -3.84 -7.37 -11.15
CA SER A 28 -3.92 -7.69 -12.57
C SER A 28 -2.86 -6.97 -13.39
N VAL A 29 -2.24 -5.90 -12.89
CA VAL A 29 -1.25 -5.13 -13.68
C VAL A 29 0.02 -5.96 -13.94
N GLU A 30 0.37 -6.08 -15.22
CA GLU A 30 1.59 -6.74 -15.70
C GLU A 30 2.76 -5.75 -15.63
N ASN A 31 3.55 -5.84 -14.56
CA ASN A 31 4.58 -4.86 -14.23
C ASN A 31 5.74 -4.82 -15.24
N ASP A 32 6.01 -5.95 -15.90
CA ASP A 32 7.01 -6.12 -16.95
C ASP A 32 6.58 -5.51 -18.29
N LYS A 33 5.26 -5.34 -18.49
CA LYS A 33 4.68 -4.71 -19.68
C LYS A 33 4.33 -3.23 -19.46
N LEU A 34 4.59 -2.69 -18.27
CA LEU A 34 4.41 -1.26 -18.02
C LEU A 34 5.50 -0.48 -18.75
N ASP A 35 5.09 0.32 -19.72
CA ASP A 35 5.92 1.28 -20.44
C ASP A 35 5.90 2.67 -19.77
N GLY A 36 6.85 3.51 -20.18
CA GLY A 36 6.97 4.89 -19.69
C GLY A 36 7.62 5.03 -18.30
N VAL A 37 7.81 6.28 -17.92
CA VAL A 37 8.47 6.68 -16.66
C VAL A 37 7.42 6.91 -15.58
N GLY A 38 7.48 6.12 -14.52
CA GLY A 38 6.53 6.17 -13.41
C GLY A 38 6.93 7.12 -12.29
N PHE A 39 5.94 7.80 -11.70
CA PHE A 39 6.10 8.61 -10.50
C PHE A 39 5.05 8.24 -9.47
N SER A 40 5.51 7.95 -8.25
CA SER A 40 4.65 7.81 -7.09
C SER A 40 4.22 9.17 -6.57
N LEU A 41 2.97 9.28 -6.16
CA LEU A 41 2.31 10.49 -5.69
C LEU A 41 1.85 10.27 -4.26
N THR A 42 2.15 11.23 -3.39
CA THR A 42 1.54 11.40 -2.08
C THR A 42 1.23 12.87 -1.92
N PHE A 43 -0.06 13.18 -2.07
CA PHE A 43 -0.57 14.53 -2.14
C PHE A 43 -1.52 14.82 -0.98
N THR A 44 -1.32 15.96 -0.34
CA THR A 44 -2.02 16.35 0.89
C THR A 44 -2.65 17.73 0.74
N VAL A 45 -3.71 17.96 1.52
CA VAL A 45 -4.34 19.26 1.73
C VAL A 45 -4.28 19.65 3.21
N GLN A 46 -4.33 20.95 3.51
CA GLN A 46 -4.37 21.49 4.87
C GLN A 46 -5.80 21.59 5.41
N THR A 47 -6.74 22.00 4.57
CA THR A 47 -8.14 22.15 4.96
C THR A 47 -8.95 20.99 4.39
N CYS A 48 -9.77 20.35 5.23
CA CYS A 48 -10.68 19.32 4.73
C CYS A 48 -11.69 19.97 3.79
N PRO A 49 -11.91 19.46 2.57
CA PRO A 49 -13.03 19.88 1.75
C PRO A 49 -14.33 19.70 2.51
N GLU A 50 -15.26 20.64 2.36
CA GLU A 50 -16.54 20.64 3.06
C GLU A 50 -17.34 19.38 2.75
N THR A 51 -17.39 18.99 1.46
CA THR A 51 -18.08 17.79 1.01
C THR A 51 -17.18 16.81 0.26
N ALA A 52 -17.56 15.53 0.21
CA ALA A 52 -16.87 14.55 -0.62
C ALA A 52 -16.98 14.85 -2.12
N LYS A 53 -17.98 15.64 -2.53
CA LYS A 53 -18.14 16.11 -3.91
C LYS A 53 -17.03 17.09 -4.27
N ASP A 54 -16.64 17.96 -3.34
CA ASP A 54 -15.56 18.93 -3.56
C ASP A 54 -14.21 18.25 -3.66
N TRP A 55 -13.97 17.23 -2.83
CA TRP A 55 -12.81 16.37 -3.00
C TRP A 55 -12.82 15.62 -4.33
N SER A 56 -13.95 15.04 -4.71
CA SER A 56 -14.08 14.32 -5.99
C SER A 56 -13.79 15.25 -7.17
N ARG A 57 -14.32 16.48 -7.17
CA ARG A 57 -14.02 17.50 -8.18
C ARG A 57 -12.53 17.85 -8.24
N LEU A 58 -11.86 17.97 -7.09
CA LEU A 58 -10.42 18.24 -7.05
C LEU A 58 -9.61 17.09 -7.68
N VAL A 59 -9.95 15.84 -7.34
CA VAL A 59 -9.27 14.65 -7.88
C VAL A 59 -9.58 14.45 -9.37
N ASP A 60 -10.78 14.77 -9.81
CA ASP A 60 -11.16 14.77 -11.23
C ASP A 60 -10.36 15.83 -12.00
N ARG A 61 -10.23 17.04 -11.46
CA ARG A 61 -9.39 18.10 -12.04
C ARG A 61 -7.93 17.68 -12.14
N LEU A 62 -7.38 17.02 -11.12
CA LEU A 62 -6.03 16.46 -11.17
C LEU A 62 -5.91 15.41 -12.28
N SER A 63 -6.87 14.48 -12.35
CA SER A 63 -6.88 13.42 -13.36
C SER A 63 -6.93 14.00 -14.77
N VAL A 64 -7.80 14.98 -15.01
CA VAL A 64 -7.88 15.69 -16.29
C VAL A 64 -6.59 16.45 -16.59
N ALA A 65 -6.04 17.19 -15.63
CA ALA A 65 -4.82 17.97 -15.82
C ALA A 65 -3.61 17.08 -16.15
N LEU A 66 -3.47 15.93 -15.49
CA LEU A 66 -2.39 14.99 -15.77
C LEU A 66 -2.61 14.28 -17.10
N MET A 67 -3.81 13.76 -17.37
CA MET A 67 -4.07 12.99 -18.60
C MET A 67 -4.08 13.85 -19.87
N ARG A 68 -4.50 15.12 -19.79
CA ARG A 68 -4.48 16.05 -20.94
C ARG A 68 -3.21 16.89 -21.02
N GLY A 69 -2.37 16.85 -19.99
CA GLY A 69 -1.24 17.75 -19.84
C GLY A 69 -1.65 19.16 -19.40
N THR A 70 -0.65 19.93 -19.00
CA THR A 70 -0.74 21.33 -18.60
C THR A 70 0.45 22.10 -19.18
N LYS A 71 0.53 23.41 -18.94
CA LYS A 71 1.71 24.21 -19.31
C LYS A 71 3.00 23.72 -18.64
N VAL A 72 2.92 23.02 -17.50
CA VAL A 72 4.09 22.62 -16.70
C VAL A 72 4.32 21.12 -16.67
N SER A 73 3.37 20.30 -17.12
CA SER A 73 3.44 18.84 -17.13
C SER A 73 2.95 18.31 -18.47
N PRO A 74 3.65 17.36 -19.11
CA PRO A 74 3.14 16.69 -20.31
C PRO A 74 1.89 15.85 -19.98
N SER A 75 1.25 15.33 -21.03
CA SER A 75 0.15 14.37 -20.91
C SER A 75 0.65 13.03 -20.39
N ALA A 76 -0.03 12.51 -19.37
CA ALA A 76 0.23 11.19 -18.82
C ALA A 76 -0.31 10.09 -19.73
N MET A 77 0.41 8.97 -19.79
CA MET A 77 -0.04 7.74 -20.44
C MET A 77 -1.12 7.05 -19.60
N ARG A 78 -0.96 7.10 -18.28
CA ARG A 78 -1.89 6.49 -17.32
C ARG A 78 -1.74 7.09 -15.93
N LEU A 79 -2.82 6.96 -15.16
CA LEU A 79 -2.92 7.40 -13.78
C LEU A 79 -3.69 6.35 -12.97
N HIS A 80 -3.26 6.10 -11.75
CA HIS A 80 -4.02 5.38 -10.72
C HIS A 80 -3.93 6.19 -9.43
N TRP A 81 -5.02 6.29 -8.69
CA TRP A 81 -5.02 6.96 -7.40
C TRP A 81 -5.96 6.29 -6.41
N VAL A 82 -5.71 6.53 -5.12
CA VAL A 82 -6.53 6.15 -3.98
C VAL A 82 -6.58 7.31 -2.99
N THR A 83 -7.76 7.54 -2.42
CA THR A 83 -7.95 8.45 -1.29
C THR A 83 -7.83 7.67 0.02
N GLU A 84 -7.06 8.22 0.95
CA GLU A 84 -6.94 7.74 2.33
C GLU A 84 -7.13 8.92 3.29
N TRP A 85 -7.60 8.63 4.50
CA TRP A 85 -7.81 9.63 5.53
C TRP A 85 -6.57 9.74 6.41
N GLN A 86 -6.14 10.96 6.70
CA GLN A 86 -5.11 11.21 7.69
C GLN A 86 -5.65 11.02 9.11
N LYS A 87 -4.77 10.84 10.09
CA LYS A 87 -5.16 10.77 11.52
C LYS A 87 -5.93 12.01 11.96
N ARG A 88 -5.65 13.16 11.35
CA ARG A 88 -6.32 14.45 11.60
C ARG A 88 -7.68 14.62 10.91
N GLY A 89 -8.21 13.57 10.25
CA GLY A 89 -9.53 13.64 9.61
C GLY A 89 -9.57 14.47 8.32
N VAL A 90 -8.45 14.53 7.58
CA VAL A 90 -8.35 15.22 6.29
C VAL A 90 -7.98 14.21 5.20
N PRO A 91 -8.59 14.24 4.01
CA PRO A 91 -8.24 13.31 2.95
C PRO A 91 -6.85 13.62 2.38
N HIS A 92 -6.16 12.58 1.93
CA HIS A 92 -4.96 12.67 1.11
C HIS A 92 -5.05 11.69 -0.06
N LEU A 93 -4.26 11.95 -1.10
CA LEU A 93 -4.22 11.16 -2.31
C LEU A 93 -2.88 10.41 -2.39
N HIS A 94 -2.94 9.12 -2.64
CA HIS A 94 -1.80 8.33 -3.09
C HIS A 94 -2.04 7.85 -4.51
N GLY A 95 -1.02 7.70 -5.34
CA GLY A 95 -1.23 7.22 -6.71
C GLY A 95 0.05 7.12 -7.53
N ALA A 96 -0.03 6.58 -8.75
CA ALA A 96 1.03 6.71 -9.73
C ALA A 96 0.52 7.29 -11.02
N VAL A 97 1.41 8.02 -11.63
CA VAL A 97 1.27 8.54 -12.98
C VAL A 97 2.48 8.09 -13.80
N TYR A 98 2.25 7.73 -15.06
CA TYR A 98 3.32 7.38 -15.99
C TYR A 98 3.27 8.30 -17.20
N PHE A 99 4.45 8.64 -17.71
CA PHE A 99 4.66 9.51 -18.85
C PHE A 99 5.55 8.84 -19.88
N ALA A 100 5.45 9.26 -21.14
CA ALA A 100 6.38 8.81 -22.17
C ALA A 100 7.81 9.25 -21.82
N GLN A 101 8.80 8.42 -22.16
CA GLN A 101 10.21 8.66 -21.82
C GLN A 101 10.69 9.99 -22.39
N GLU A 102 10.43 10.22 -23.66
CA GLU A 102 10.75 11.43 -24.40
C GLU A 102 10.11 12.69 -23.79
N ALA A 103 8.90 12.56 -23.24
CA ALA A 103 8.21 13.66 -22.58
C ALA A 103 8.84 14.01 -21.23
N VAL A 104 9.37 13.02 -20.51
CA VAL A 104 10.10 13.24 -19.26
C VAL A 104 11.46 13.87 -19.53
N GLU A 105 12.16 13.40 -20.54
CA GLU A 105 13.43 13.98 -20.98
C GLU A 105 13.26 15.44 -21.40
N ALA A 106 12.29 15.72 -22.27
CA ALA A 106 11.96 17.09 -22.69
C ALA A 106 11.54 18.00 -21.52
N ALA A 107 10.98 17.44 -20.45
CA ALA A 107 10.62 18.19 -19.24
C ALA A 107 11.83 18.51 -18.32
N GLY A 108 13.03 18.02 -18.63
CA GLY A 108 14.25 18.18 -17.83
C GLY A 108 14.59 16.95 -16.98
N GLY A 109 14.07 15.78 -17.34
CA GLY A 109 14.31 14.51 -16.66
C GLY A 109 13.46 14.28 -15.39
N PRO A 110 13.64 13.13 -14.71
CA PRO A 110 12.79 12.72 -13.59
C PRO A 110 12.74 13.73 -12.44
N SER A 111 13.86 14.35 -12.07
CA SER A 111 13.87 15.32 -10.97
C SER A 111 13.06 16.58 -11.30
N ALA A 112 13.09 17.06 -12.55
CA ALA A 112 12.25 18.18 -12.97
C ALA A 112 10.77 17.78 -12.98
N MET A 113 10.47 16.55 -13.39
CA MET A 113 9.11 16.01 -13.35
C MET A 113 8.54 15.94 -11.93
N GLU A 114 9.34 15.52 -10.95
CA GLU A 114 8.90 15.52 -9.54
C GLU A 114 8.41 16.90 -9.09
N HIS A 115 9.17 17.97 -9.41
CA HIS A 115 8.79 19.34 -9.08
C HIS A 115 7.54 19.81 -9.85
N ARG A 116 7.43 19.48 -11.14
CA ARG A 116 6.29 19.84 -11.99
C ARG A 116 4.99 19.22 -11.47
N LEU A 117 5.02 17.96 -11.06
CA LEU A 117 3.87 17.25 -10.49
C LEU A 117 3.43 17.85 -9.15
N VAL A 118 4.38 18.23 -8.29
CA VAL A 118 4.08 19.00 -7.07
C VAL A 118 3.40 20.32 -7.43
N ALA A 119 3.93 21.05 -8.41
CA ALA A 119 3.36 22.33 -8.84
C ALA A 119 1.91 22.19 -9.33
N VAL A 120 1.62 21.17 -10.16
CA VAL A 120 0.25 20.86 -10.62
C VAL A 120 -0.68 20.66 -9.43
N TRP A 121 -0.31 19.81 -8.47
CA TRP A 121 -1.15 19.55 -7.30
C TRP A 121 -1.37 20.81 -6.45
N THR A 122 -0.29 21.52 -6.10
CA THR A 122 -0.40 22.71 -5.25
C THR A 122 -1.22 23.82 -5.89
N HIS A 123 -1.17 23.94 -7.22
CA HIS A 123 -2.01 24.89 -7.95
C HIS A 123 -3.49 24.50 -7.87
N LEU A 124 -3.82 23.24 -8.13
CA LEU A 124 -5.21 22.76 -8.10
C LEU A 124 -5.82 22.77 -6.70
N ALA A 125 -5.02 22.43 -5.69
CA ALA A 125 -5.44 22.30 -4.30
C ALA A 125 -5.15 23.55 -3.45
N ALA A 126 -4.84 24.69 -4.08
CA ALA A 126 -4.47 25.92 -3.39
C ALA A 126 -5.55 26.39 -2.41
N SER A 127 -6.84 26.28 -2.78
CA SER A 127 -7.99 26.63 -1.92
C SER A 127 -8.11 25.77 -0.66
N TYR A 128 -7.40 24.64 -0.60
CA TYR A 128 -7.34 23.77 0.57
C TYR A 128 -5.99 23.85 1.29
N GLY A 129 -5.21 24.90 1.05
CA GLY A 129 -3.94 25.16 1.73
C GLY A 129 -2.83 24.15 1.42
N SER A 130 -2.87 23.51 0.24
CA SER A 130 -1.79 22.63 -0.17
C SER A 130 -0.50 23.41 -0.43
N GLN A 131 0.64 22.88 0.04
CA GLN A 131 1.93 23.54 -0.01
C GLN A 131 3.02 22.55 -0.47
N LYS A 132 4.06 23.05 -1.15
CA LYS A 132 5.09 22.22 -1.79
C LYS A 132 5.84 21.29 -0.84
N TRP A 133 6.08 21.72 0.40
CA TRP A 133 6.86 20.96 1.39
C TRP A 133 6.12 19.77 2.02
N SER A 134 4.79 19.69 1.86
CA SER A 134 3.98 18.59 2.37
C SER A 134 3.58 17.58 1.29
N GLN A 135 4.14 17.72 0.08
CA GLN A 135 3.93 16.80 -1.04
C GLN A 135 5.13 15.88 -1.19
N THR A 136 4.89 14.65 -1.63
CA THR A 136 5.97 13.74 -1.98
C THR A 136 5.69 13.13 -3.34
N VAL A 137 6.60 13.38 -4.26
CA VAL A 137 6.68 12.68 -5.54
C VAL A 137 8.01 11.94 -5.57
N LYS A 138 8.00 10.68 -6.02
CA LYS A 138 9.23 9.90 -6.23
C LYS A 138 9.19 9.14 -7.53
N HIS A 139 10.22 9.28 -8.33
CA HIS A 139 10.48 8.44 -9.49
C HIS A 139 10.46 6.95 -9.09
N ILE A 140 9.76 6.14 -9.88
CA ILE A 140 9.60 4.70 -9.69
C ILE A 140 10.69 3.99 -10.49
N TYR A 141 11.73 3.53 -9.80
CA TYR A 141 12.81 2.76 -10.41
C TYR A 141 12.44 1.29 -10.67
N ASP A 142 11.44 0.76 -9.94
CA ASP A 142 10.94 -0.61 -10.10
C ASP A 142 9.41 -0.70 -10.01
N ALA A 143 8.76 -1.25 -11.05
CA ALA A 143 7.30 -1.41 -11.08
C ALA A 143 6.78 -2.37 -9.98
N LEU A 144 7.59 -3.36 -9.57
CA LEU A 144 7.23 -4.32 -8.54
C LEU A 144 7.17 -3.70 -7.13
N GLY A 145 8.15 -2.86 -6.77
CA GLY A 145 8.15 -2.11 -5.51
C GLY A 145 6.96 -1.13 -5.42
N TRP A 146 6.58 -0.53 -6.54
CA TRP A 146 5.42 0.33 -6.67
C TRP A 146 4.09 -0.39 -6.43
N SER A 147 3.80 -1.47 -7.15
CA SER A 147 2.54 -2.21 -6.99
C SER A 147 2.37 -2.74 -5.57
N GLN A 148 3.46 -3.14 -4.92
CA GLN A 148 3.47 -3.52 -3.51
C GLN A 148 3.25 -2.33 -2.57
N TYR A 149 3.80 -1.16 -2.88
CA TYR A 149 3.57 0.09 -2.15
C TYR A 149 2.11 0.53 -2.24
N VAL A 150 1.53 0.62 -3.43
CA VAL A 150 0.11 0.97 -3.60
C VAL A 150 -0.79 -0.06 -2.99
N ALA A 151 -0.53 -1.35 -3.18
CA ALA A 151 -1.34 -2.41 -2.58
C ALA A 151 -1.30 -2.34 -1.04
N LYS A 152 -0.15 -1.95 -0.44
CA LYS A 152 -0.03 -1.71 1.00
C LYS A 152 -0.88 -0.52 1.46
N HIS A 153 -0.92 0.58 0.69
CA HIS A 153 -1.72 1.76 1.00
C HIS A 153 -3.22 1.56 0.70
N ALA A 154 -3.56 0.75 -0.32
CA ALA A 154 -4.91 0.32 -0.66
C ALA A 154 -5.50 -0.67 0.36
N ALA A 155 -4.72 -1.65 0.83
CA ALA A 155 -5.15 -2.67 1.78
C ALA A 155 -5.34 -2.13 3.20
N ARG A 156 -4.58 -1.09 3.59
CA ARG A 156 -4.78 -0.36 4.84
C ARG A 156 -6.16 0.33 4.92
N GLY A 157 -6.82 0.53 3.78
CA GLY A 157 -8.09 1.21 3.70
C GLY A 157 -9.33 0.46 4.22
N ALA A 158 -9.37 -0.86 4.39
CA ALA A 158 -10.65 -1.55 4.63
C ALA A 158 -11.05 -1.74 6.12
N ARG A 159 -10.08 -1.74 7.04
CA ARG A 159 -10.29 -2.08 8.46
C ARG A 159 -9.71 -1.04 9.42
N HIS A 160 -9.29 0.10 8.89
CA HIS A 160 -8.70 1.16 9.69
C HIS A 160 -9.81 2.05 10.23
N ILE A 161 -9.68 2.44 11.51
CA ILE A 161 -10.64 3.28 12.25
C ILE A 161 -10.98 4.59 11.51
N GLN A 162 -10.08 5.03 10.64
CA GLN A 162 -10.23 6.19 9.76
C GLN A 162 -11.34 6.07 8.68
N ARG A 163 -12.15 4.99 8.69
CA ARG A 163 -13.24 4.79 7.73
C ARG A 163 -14.55 4.28 8.34
N SER A 164 -14.67 4.27 9.68
CA SER A 164 -15.99 4.17 10.30
C SER A 164 -16.76 5.44 9.94
N SER A 165 -18.04 5.28 9.58
CA SER A 165 -18.94 6.41 9.29
C SER A 165 -18.92 7.48 10.39
N HIS A 166 -18.71 7.05 11.63
CA HIS A 166 -18.60 7.91 12.83
C HIS A 166 -17.37 8.82 12.87
N CYS A 167 -16.32 8.55 12.08
CA CYS A 167 -15.10 9.37 12.04
C CYS A 167 -15.04 10.29 10.81
N LEU A 168 -16.09 10.28 9.96
CA LEU A 168 -16.18 11.18 8.82
C LEU A 168 -16.60 12.58 9.29
N PRO A 169 -16.01 13.65 8.71
CA PRO A 169 -16.52 15.00 8.87
C PRO A 169 -18.02 15.06 8.55
N SER A 170 -18.76 15.95 9.21
CA SER A 170 -20.21 16.09 9.07
C SER A 170 -20.65 16.20 7.60
N GLY A 171 -19.99 17.02 6.79
CA GLY A 171 -20.28 17.20 5.36
C GLY A 171 -19.95 16.00 4.45
N TRP A 172 -19.37 14.93 5.00
CA TRP A 172 -19.03 13.69 4.30
C TRP A 172 -19.87 12.49 4.77
N GLN A 173 -20.72 12.67 5.79
CA GLN A 173 -21.58 11.61 6.29
C GLN A 173 -22.61 11.22 5.21
N GLY A 174 -22.78 9.92 4.98
CA GLY A 174 -23.70 9.39 3.97
C GLY A 174 -23.20 9.45 2.51
N GLN A 175 -22.17 10.25 2.19
CA GLN A 175 -21.62 10.39 0.84
C GLN A 175 -20.11 10.60 0.87
N THR A 176 -19.33 9.53 0.73
CA THR A 176 -17.85 9.57 0.81
C THR A 176 -17.12 9.65 -0.53
N GLY A 177 -17.83 9.67 -1.66
CA GLY A 177 -17.23 9.72 -2.99
C GLY A 177 -16.48 8.43 -3.39
N ARG A 178 -15.72 8.47 -4.49
CA ARG A 178 -14.91 7.33 -4.93
C ARG A 178 -13.65 7.19 -4.07
N MET A 179 -13.33 5.95 -3.71
CA MET A 179 -12.12 5.64 -2.94
C MET A 179 -10.87 5.62 -3.83
N TRP A 180 -11.00 5.23 -5.08
CA TRP A 180 -9.91 5.04 -6.02
C TRP A 180 -10.45 5.08 -7.44
N ASP A 181 -9.57 5.39 -8.40
CA ASP A 181 -9.86 5.27 -9.81
C ASP A 181 -8.58 5.10 -10.63
N LYS A 182 -8.73 4.85 -11.93
CA LYS A 182 -7.63 4.80 -12.89
C LYS A 182 -8.02 5.46 -14.22
N SER A 183 -7.01 5.94 -14.93
CA SER A 183 -7.12 6.52 -16.27
C SER A 183 -5.99 6.00 -17.16
N GLY A 184 -6.19 6.09 -18.47
CA GLY A 184 -5.28 5.54 -19.46
C GLY A 184 -5.33 4.02 -19.59
N VAL A 185 -4.46 3.50 -20.45
CA VAL A 185 -4.34 2.06 -20.73
C VAL A 185 -3.39 1.43 -19.71
N TRP A 186 -3.83 0.35 -19.07
CA TRP A 186 -3.02 -0.43 -18.14
C TRP A 186 -2.86 -1.84 -18.71
N PRO A 187 -1.63 -2.37 -18.85
CA PRO A 187 -1.43 -3.76 -19.22
C PRO A 187 -1.92 -4.62 -18.05
N VAL A 188 -3.00 -5.37 -18.29
CA VAL A 188 -3.63 -6.20 -17.27
C VAL A 188 -3.76 -7.64 -17.75
N ALA A 189 -3.35 -8.57 -16.90
CA ALA A 189 -3.59 -9.99 -17.09
C ALA A 189 -4.97 -10.38 -16.56
N GLU A 190 -5.59 -11.34 -17.22
CA GLU A 190 -6.74 -12.02 -16.65
C GLU A 190 -6.36 -12.74 -15.35
N ALA A 191 -7.29 -12.76 -14.40
CA ALA A 191 -7.09 -13.49 -13.17
C ALA A 191 -7.07 -14.99 -13.47
N LEU A 192 -6.01 -15.67 -13.03
CA LEU A 192 -5.98 -17.13 -13.02
C LEU A 192 -7.15 -17.65 -12.19
N LYS A 193 -7.95 -18.52 -12.81
CA LYS A 193 -9.07 -19.19 -12.17
C LYS A 193 -8.67 -20.63 -11.94
N PHE A 194 -8.86 -21.09 -10.71
CA PHE A 194 -8.63 -22.48 -10.35
C PHE A 194 -9.89 -23.01 -9.69
N GLU A 195 -10.32 -24.17 -10.15
CA GLU A 195 -11.37 -24.95 -9.51
C GLU A 195 -10.74 -26.01 -8.62
N PHE A 196 -11.30 -26.16 -7.43
CA PHE A 196 -10.93 -27.19 -6.48
C PHE A 196 -12.18 -28.04 -6.29
N GLY A 197 -12.18 -29.28 -6.78
CA GLY A 197 -13.40 -30.10 -6.74
C GLY A 197 -13.76 -30.56 -5.32
N ASN A 198 -12.85 -30.42 -4.35
CA ASN A 198 -13.19 -30.58 -2.94
C ASN A 198 -12.41 -29.65 -1.99
N MET A 199 -12.90 -29.57 -0.75
CA MET A 199 -12.31 -28.74 0.31
C MET A 199 -10.92 -29.22 0.74
N ALA A 200 -10.57 -30.49 0.55
CA ALA A 200 -9.25 -31.01 0.91
C ALA A 200 -8.16 -30.46 -0.03
N ALA A 201 -8.43 -30.42 -1.33
CA ALA A 201 -7.58 -29.80 -2.35
C ALA A 201 -7.40 -28.30 -2.08
N TYR A 202 -8.50 -27.57 -1.82
CA TYR A 202 -8.43 -26.15 -1.48
C TYR A 202 -7.63 -25.89 -0.19
N ALA A 203 -7.84 -26.71 0.85
CA ALA A 203 -7.08 -26.60 2.10
C ALA A 203 -5.58 -26.90 1.89
N ALA A 204 -5.23 -27.85 1.02
CA ALA A 204 -3.85 -28.16 0.67
C ALA A 204 -3.17 -26.99 -0.04
N PHE A 205 -3.82 -26.39 -1.04
CA PHE A 205 -3.35 -25.18 -1.69
C PHE A 205 -3.10 -24.03 -0.72
N ARG A 206 -4.03 -23.77 0.20
CA ARG A 206 -3.87 -22.75 1.24
C ARG A 206 -2.65 -23.00 2.14
N ARG A 207 -2.32 -24.26 2.43
CA ARG A 207 -1.11 -24.63 3.19
C ARG A 207 0.17 -24.36 2.40
N LEU A 208 0.20 -24.65 1.11
CA LEU A 208 1.35 -24.35 0.23
C LEU A 208 1.58 -22.84 0.15
N MET A 209 0.53 -22.07 -0.16
CA MET A 209 0.61 -20.61 -0.23
C MET A 209 1.00 -19.96 1.10
N ARG A 210 0.53 -20.48 2.24
CA ARG A 210 0.99 -20.05 3.57
C ARG A 210 2.47 -20.32 3.79
N SER A 211 2.94 -21.50 3.39
CA SER A 211 4.34 -21.90 3.55
C SER A 211 5.26 -21.05 2.68
N TYR A 212 4.90 -20.84 1.41
CA TYR A 212 5.57 -19.90 0.51
C TYR A 212 5.60 -18.49 1.07
N SER A 213 4.45 -17.96 1.51
CA SER A 213 4.38 -16.61 2.09
C SER A 213 5.27 -16.46 3.32
N LYS A 214 5.35 -17.50 4.17
CA LYS A 214 6.23 -17.54 5.34
C LYS A 214 7.70 -17.59 4.94
N ALA A 215 8.06 -18.33 3.89
CA ALA A 215 9.41 -18.38 3.36
C ALA A 215 9.84 -17.00 2.83
N GLN A 216 9.01 -16.35 2.01
CA GLN A 216 9.26 -15.00 1.51
C GLN A 216 9.43 -13.98 2.66
N ALA A 217 8.53 -14.01 3.66
CA ALA A 217 8.67 -13.13 4.82
C ALA A 217 9.96 -13.38 5.64
N ARG A 218 10.50 -14.61 5.64
CA ARG A 218 11.80 -14.91 6.27
C ARG A 218 12.96 -14.35 5.45
N VAL A 219 12.90 -14.44 4.12
CA VAL A 219 13.89 -13.81 3.22
C VAL A 219 13.93 -12.30 3.46
N GLU A 220 12.77 -11.64 3.45
CA GLU A 220 12.64 -10.20 3.76
C GLU A 220 13.26 -9.85 5.14
N MET A 221 13.00 -10.67 6.16
CA MET A 221 13.54 -10.47 7.51
C MET A 221 15.06 -10.65 7.57
N ASN A 222 15.61 -11.66 6.88
CA ASN A 222 17.04 -11.91 6.83
C ASN A 222 17.78 -10.79 6.07
N ALA A 223 17.22 -10.32 4.97
CA ALA A 223 17.74 -9.16 4.23
C ALA A 223 17.75 -7.89 5.11
N ALA A 224 16.64 -7.61 5.82
CA ALA A 224 16.56 -6.47 6.73
C ALA A 224 17.58 -6.57 7.88
N ARG A 225 17.83 -7.77 8.41
CA ARG A 225 18.87 -7.99 9.44
C ARG A 225 20.27 -7.76 8.89
N SER A 226 20.55 -8.27 7.69
CA SER A 226 21.86 -8.11 7.05
C SER A 226 22.16 -6.63 6.80
N ALA A 227 21.18 -5.88 6.30
CA ALA A 227 21.30 -4.43 6.11
C ALA A 227 21.54 -3.66 7.43
N LEU A 228 20.96 -4.11 8.55
CA LEU A 228 21.22 -3.52 9.87
C LEU A 228 22.67 -3.77 10.31
N VAL A 229 23.18 -4.99 10.14
CA VAL A 229 24.57 -5.35 10.49
C VAL A 229 25.55 -4.52 9.66
N GLN A 230 25.33 -4.40 8.35
CA GLN A 230 26.16 -3.57 7.47
C GLN A 230 26.18 -2.09 7.89
N ALA A 231 25.01 -1.53 8.22
CA ALA A 231 24.90 -0.14 8.69
C ALA A 231 25.62 0.08 10.04
N GLN A 232 25.63 -0.93 10.92
CA GLN A 232 26.37 -0.87 12.20
C GLN A 232 27.88 -1.01 11.99
N GLY A 233 28.32 -1.86 11.07
CA GLY A 233 29.74 -2.03 10.73
C GLY A 233 30.35 -0.77 10.10
N GLN A 234 29.60 -0.07 9.24
CA GLN A 234 30.04 1.20 8.64
C GLN A 234 30.13 2.35 9.67
N ALA A 235 29.27 2.35 10.69
CA ALA A 235 29.29 3.36 11.75
C ALA A 235 30.42 3.16 12.79
N GLY A 236 30.99 1.96 12.88
CA GLY A 236 32.08 1.62 13.82
C GLY A 236 33.49 1.91 13.31
N GLY A 237 33.65 2.38 12.07
CA GLY A 237 34.95 2.56 11.40
C GLY A 237 35.66 3.90 11.63
N GLY A 238 35.11 4.79 12.46
CA GLY A 238 35.72 6.09 12.72
C GLY A 238 35.40 6.60 14.12
N THR A 239 36.37 6.47 15.03
CA THR A 239 36.78 7.46 16.04
C THR A 239 37.73 6.80 17.03
N ALA A 240 38.94 7.34 17.13
CA ALA A 240 39.92 6.99 18.14
C ALA A 240 39.36 7.25 19.56
N ARG A 241 39.61 6.33 20.48
CA ARG A 241 39.27 6.47 21.90
C ARG A 241 40.24 7.46 22.56
N PRO A 242 39.76 8.45 23.34
CA PRO A 242 40.50 8.92 24.49
C PRO A 242 40.13 8.05 25.71
N THR A 243 41.16 7.44 26.27
CA THR A 243 41.20 6.93 27.63
C THR A 243 41.00 8.09 28.62
N HIS A 244 40.09 7.97 29.58
CA HIS A 244 40.31 8.38 30.98
C HIS A 244 39.22 7.77 31.87
N SER A 245 39.61 7.57 33.12
CA SER A 245 39.17 6.54 34.07
C SER A 245 38.44 7.15 35.28
N LEU A 246 37.25 6.58 35.58
CA LEU A 246 36.60 6.35 36.91
C LEU A 246 36.36 7.54 37.89
N PRO A 247 35.57 7.42 39.00
CA PRO A 247 34.81 6.29 39.55
C PRO A 247 33.35 6.57 40.01
N LEU A 248 32.72 5.51 40.52
CA LEU A 248 31.41 5.38 41.16
C LEU A 248 31.16 6.27 42.40
N SER A 249 29.88 6.62 42.63
CA SER A 249 29.26 6.73 43.96
C SER A 249 27.72 6.62 43.88
N SER A 250 27.14 5.78 44.74
CA SER A 250 25.70 5.67 45.10
C SER A 250 25.45 6.44 46.43
N PRO A 251 24.23 6.60 47.00
CA PRO A 251 22.96 5.90 46.77
C PRO A 251 21.67 6.76 46.70
N ASN A 252 20.57 6.10 46.33
CA ASN A 252 19.17 6.57 46.35
C ASN A 252 18.60 6.44 47.79
N PRO A 253 17.64 7.28 48.25
CA PRO A 253 16.24 6.86 48.12
C PRO A 253 15.20 8.01 48.07
N ALA A 254 14.12 7.86 47.29
CA ALA A 254 12.75 8.13 47.74
C ALA A 254 11.71 7.71 46.70
N ARG A 255 10.88 6.75 47.08
CA ARG A 255 9.76 6.19 46.33
C ARG A 255 8.54 7.07 46.54
N LYS A 256 8.08 7.79 45.51
CA LYS A 256 6.72 8.35 45.45
C LYS A 256 5.88 7.59 44.42
N THR A 257 4.78 7.04 44.91
CA THR A 257 3.70 6.38 44.18
C THR A 257 2.96 7.36 43.29
N MET A 258 2.83 7.02 42.00
CA MET A 258 1.96 7.69 41.02
C MET A 258 1.36 6.64 40.07
N PRO A 259 0.18 6.91 39.48
CA PRO A 259 -0.83 5.89 39.15
C PRO A 259 -0.55 5.16 37.82
N VAL A 260 -1.34 4.09 37.63
CA VAL A 260 -1.39 3.17 36.48
C VAL A 260 -1.15 3.91 35.16
N ARG A 261 0.05 3.72 34.58
CA ARG A 261 0.36 4.13 33.21
C ARG A 261 -0.48 3.34 32.23
N GLU A 262 -1.44 4.04 31.64
CA GLU A 262 -2.13 3.65 30.42
C GLU A 262 -1.10 3.25 29.34
N ARG A 263 -1.25 2.05 28.80
CA ARG A 263 -0.28 1.41 27.89
C ARG A 263 -0.35 2.08 26.52
N ALA A 264 0.36 3.19 26.36
CA ALA A 264 0.55 3.87 25.08
C ALA A 264 1.21 2.93 24.05
N GLN A 265 0.41 2.34 23.15
CA GLN A 265 0.88 1.68 21.93
C GLN A 265 0.36 2.43 20.71
N SER A 266 1.15 3.39 20.22
CA SER A 266 1.28 3.74 18.79
C SER A 266 2.09 5.04 18.60
N GLY A 267 3.25 5.14 19.24
CA GLY A 267 4.30 6.02 18.77
C GLY A 267 5.03 5.33 17.62
N SER A 268 4.98 5.89 16.41
CA SER A 268 6.14 5.77 15.52
C SER A 268 7.31 6.33 16.32
N ALA A 269 8.23 5.46 16.73
CA ALA A 269 9.32 5.83 17.61
C ALA A 269 10.16 6.93 16.94
N VAL A 270 9.95 8.17 17.37
CA VAL A 270 10.87 9.28 17.14
C VAL A 270 12.20 8.83 17.75
N GLY A 271 13.25 8.74 16.91
CA GLY A 271 14.61 8.42 17.34
C GLY A 271 15.11 6.97 17.17
N GLN A 272 14.38 6.05 16.52
CA GLN A 272 14.92 4.71 16.22
C GLN A 272 15.59 4.68 14.83
N PRO A 273 16.78 4.07 14.67
CA PRO A 273 17.41 3.94 13.36
C PRO A 273 16.45 3.26 12.37
N LYS A 274 16.27 3.83 11.17
CA LYS A 274 15.35 3.31 10.14
C LYS A 274 15.55 1.81 9.88
N ALA A 275 16.78 1.31 10.01
CA ALA A 275 17.15 -0.10 9.89
C ALA A 275 16.52 -1.00 10.98
N VAL A 276 16.52 -0.59 12.25
CA VAL A 276 15.90 -1.34 13.36
C VAL A 276 14.38 -1.43 13.18
N SER A 277 13.76 -0.34 12.74
CA SER A 277 12.33 -0.31 12.40
C SER A 277 11.98 -1.27 11.26
N ARG A 278 12.82 -1.36 10.22
CA ARG A 278 12.65 -2.32 9.11
C ARG A 278 12.71 -3.76 9.58
N VAL A 279 13.69 -4.13 10.43
CA VAL A 279 13.78 -5.49 10.99
C VAL A 279 12.52 -5.85 11.80
N ARG A 280 12.07 -4.94 12.67
CA ARG A 280 10.83 -5.14 13.45
C ARG A 280 9.60 -5.30 12.55
N SER A 281 9.49 -4.51 11.48
CA SER A 281 8.40 -4.63 10.51
C SER A 281 8.44 -5.99 9.78
N ALA A 282 9.62 -6.45 9.35
CA ALA A 282 9.77 -7.74 8.68
C ALA A 282 9.43 -8.92 9.61
N ALA A 283 9.85 -8.85 10.88
CA ALA A 283 9.48 -9.84 11.89
C ALA A 283 7.96 -9.94 12.12
N ARG A 284 7.24 -8.80 12.10
CA ARG A 284 5.77 -8.79 12.12
C ARG A 284 5.17 -9.47 10.89
N GLY A 285 5.81 -9.37 9.72
CA GLY A 285 5.42 -10.07 8.50
C GLY A 285 5.40 -11.59 8.68
N VAL A 286 6.46 -12.15 9.29
CA VAL A 286 6.52 -13.59 9.62
C VAL A 286 5.41 -13.98 10.61
N SER A 287 5.17 -13.17 11.64
CA SER A 287 4.09 -13.41 12.60
C SER A 287 2.69 -13.30 11.99
N TYR A 288 2.51 -12.46 10.96
CA TYR A 288 1.27 -12.34 10.21
C TYR A 288 1.01 -13.60 9.38
N THR A 289 1.98 -14.10 8.61
CA THR A 289 1.79 -15.28 7.74
C THR A 289 1.46 -16.55 8.53
N ARG A 290 1.95 -16.67 9.76
CA ARG A 290 1.57 -17.77 10.70
C ARG A 290 0.10 -17.72 11.12
N ARG A 291 -0.51 -16.54 11.15
CA ARG A 291 -1.87 -16.32 11.66
C ARG A 291 -2.89 -15.98 10.57
N MET A 292 -2.46 -15.76 9.33
CA MET A 292 -3.31 -15.22 8.27
C MET A 292 -4.53 -16.08 7.92
N LEU A 293 -4.45 -17.40 8.17
CA LEU A 293 -5.56 -18.33 7.98
C LEU A 293 -6.38 -18.58 9.25
N LYS A 294 -5.94 -18.11 10.43
CA LYS A 294 -6.65 -18.31 11.70
C LYS A 294 -7.88 -17.40 11.76
N CYS A 295 -9.04 -17.97 11.98
CA CYS A 295 -10.31 -17.27 12.21
C CYS A 295 -11.10 -18.05 13.28
N PRO A 296 -11.71 -17.37 14.28
CA PRO A 296 -12.58 -18.03 15.26
C PRO A 296 -13.82 -18.66 14.63
N ASP A 297 -14.33 -18.06 13.56
CA ASP A 297 -15.48 -18.57 12.82
C ASP A 297 -15.03 -19.65 11.82
N ALA A 298 -15.47 -20.90 12.06
CA ALA A 298 -15.14 -22.04 11.22
C ALA A 298 -15.64 -21.91 9.77
N LYS A 299 -16.84 -21.34 9.56
CA LYS A 299 -17.44 -21.15 8.24
C LYS A 299 -16.61 -20.15 7.43
N ILE A 300 -16.22 -19.04 8.05
CA ILE A 300 -15.33 -18.05 7.40
C ILE A 300 -13.92 -18.61 7.22
N SER A 301 -13.41 -19.36 8.18
CA SER A 301 -12.06 -19.95 8.15
C SER A 301 -11.85 -20.89 6.96
N ALA A 302 -12.88 -21.67 6.61
CA ALA A 302 -12.85 -22.62 5.50
C ALA A 302 -12.59 -21.95 4.15
N PHE A 303 -13.22 -20.80 3.90
CA PHE A 303 -13.17 -20.07 2.62
C PHE A 303 -12.29 -18.81 2.64
N ARG A 304 -11.52 -18.61 3.71
CA ARG A 304 -10.70 -17.41 3.86
C ARG A 304 -9.55 -17.39 2.84
N GLY A 305 -9.69 -16.50 1.87
CA GLY A 305 -8.66 -16.20 0.87
C GLY A 305 -7.38 -15.61 1.49
N MET A 306 -6.33 -15.59 0.68
CA MET A 306 -4.99 -15.16 1.08
C MET A 306 -4.68 -13.80 0.47
N SER A 307 -4.07 -12.91 1.25
CA SER A 307 -3.70 -11.54 0.83
C SER A 307 -2.18 -11.41 0.70
N ARG A 308 -1.54 -12.30 -0.06
CA ARG A 308 -0.10 -12.29 -0.33
C ARG A 308 0.14 -12.44 -1.82
N TRP A 309 1.16 -11.75 -2.30
CA TRP A 309 1.60 -11.79 -3.68
C TRP A 309 2.46 -13.04 -3.93
N ALA A 310 2.24 -13.69 -5.06
CA ALA A 310 3.06 -14.78 -5.58
C ALA A 310 3.07 -14.69 -7.12
N PRO A 311 4.20 -14.95 -7.79
CA PRO A 311 4.25 -15.01 -9.25
C PRO A 311 3.30 -16.08 -9.79
N ALA A 312 2.73 -15.85 -10.98
CA ALA A 312 1.83 -16.79 -11.64
C ALA A 312 2.45 -18.19 -11.81
N ALA A 313 3.72 -18.25 -12.23
CA ALA A 313 4.46 -19.51 -12.38
C ALA A 313 4.56 -20.30 -11.05
N VAL A 314 4.73 -19.61 -9.93
CA VAL A 314 4.76 -20.25 -8.60
C VAL A 314 3.40 -20.81 -8.24
N ILE A 315 2.32 -20.09 -8.52
CA ILE A 315 0.95 -20.55 -8.25
C ILE A 315 0.62 -21.77 -9.12
N ARG A 316 0.93 -21.74 -10.41
CA ARG A 316 0.76 -22.89 -11.32
C ARG A 316 1.57 -24.10 -10.87
N GLY A 317 2.83 -23.91 -10.47
CA GLY A 317 3.64 -24.98 -9.91
C GLY A 317 3.06 -25.57 -8.62
N MET A 318 2.43 -24.77 -7.77
CA MET A 318 1.70 -25.29 -6.60
C MET A 318 0.48 -26.11 -7.00
N VAL A 319 -0.29 -25.66 -8.00
CA VAL A 319 -1.47 -26.38 -8.49
C VAL A 319 -1.06 -27.70 -9.15
N GLN A 320 -0.03 -27.67 -10.01
CA GLN A 320 0.55 -28.87 -10.61
C GLN A 320 1.01 -29.86 -9.53
N ASN A 321 1.73 -29.38 -8.50
CA ASN A 321 2.14 -30.26 -7.40
C ASN A 321 0.97 -30.93 -6.68
N LEU A 322 -0.18 -30.26 -6.55
CA LEU A 322 -1.37 -30.85 -5.94
C LEU A 322 -2.01 -31.88 -6.86
N TRP A 323 -2.09 -31.57 -8.16
CA TRP A 323 -2.56 -32.50 -9.19
C TRP A 323 -1.73 -33.78 -9.23
N ASP A 324 -0.40 -33.66 -9.25
CA ASP A 324 0.54 -34.80 -9.25
C ASP A 324 0.40 -35.68 -8.00
N ARG A 325 -0.16 -35.13 -6.91
CA ARG A 325 -0.46 -35.85 -5.66
C ARG A 325 -1.88 -36.42 -5.63
N GLY A 326 -2.59 -36.40 -6.76
CA GLY A 326 -3.95 -36.92 -6.90
C GLY A 326 -5.03 -36.04 -6.26
N LEU A 327 -4.76 -34.74 -6.02
CA LEU A 327 -5.78 -33.82 -5.54
C LEU A 327 -6.56 -33.22 -6.71
N ASP A 328 -7.87 -33.11 -6.51
CA ASP A 328 -8.82 -32.58 -7.48
C ASP A 328 -8.72 -31.04 -7.57
N VAL A 329 -7.89 -30.56 -8.51
CA VAL A 329 -7.68 -29.14 -8.79
C VAL A 329 -7.36 -28.92 -10.27
N ALA A 330 -8.04 -28.00 -10.93
CA ALA A 330 -7.77 -27.64 -12.32
C ALA A 330 -7.66 -26.13 -12.52
N GLU A 331 -6.81 -25.68 -13.45
CA GLU A 331 -6.87 -24.31 -13.96
C GLU A 331 -8.07 -24.22 -14.90
N CYS A 332 -8.99 -23.29 -14.63
CA CYS A 332 -10.07 -22.99 -15.55
C CYS A 332 -9.47 -22.15 -16.67
N ILE A 333 -9.14 -22.80 -17.78
CA ILE A 333 -8.79 -22.10 -19.01
C ILE A 333 -10.12 -21.58 -19.57
N SER A 334 -10.28 -20.25 -19.62
CA SER A 334 -11.40 -19.67 -20.35
C SER A 334 -11.20 -20.08 -21.82
N ASP A 335 -12.13 -20.84 -22.41
CA ASP A 335 -12.20 -20.92 -23.87
C ASP A 335 -12.42 -19.48 -24.38
N ALA A 336 -11.58 -19.09 -25.34
CA ALA A 336 -11.53 -17.74 -25.90
C ALA A 336 -12.87 -17.32 -26.54
#